data_AF-A0A846NGD0-F1
#
_entry.id   AF-A0A846NGD0-F1
#
_cell.length_a   1.000
_cell.length_b   1.000
_cell.length_c   1.000
_cell.angle_alpha   90.00
_cell.angle_beta   90.00
_cell.angle_gamma   90.00
#
_symmetry.space_group_name_H-M   'P 1'
#
loop_
_entity.id
_entity.type
_entity.pdbx_description
1 polymer ?
#
loop_
_entity_poly.entity_id
_entity_poly.type
_entity_poly.pdbx_seq_one_letter_code
_entity_poly.pdbx_strand_id
1 'polypeptide(L)' 'MIEGLIGKKIGMTQAFDEQGNMAPITVIKVGPCTVIQKKTKEKDG' A
#
# COMPACT_ATOMS: atom_id res chain seq x y z
N MET A 1 12.06 11.09 -0.73
CA MET A 1 11.45 10.35 0.40
C MET A 1 10.50 9.35 -0.22
N ILE A 2 10.62 8.06 0.10
CA ILE A 2 9.71 7.03 -0.43
C ILE A 2 8.82 6.61 0.73
N GLU A 3 7.52 6.79 0.58
CA GLU A 3 6.52 6.32 1.52
C GLU A 3 6.01 4.95 1.05
N GLY A 4 5.97 3.97 1.96
CA GLY A 4 5.56 2.61 1.64
C GLY A 4 4.86 1.95 2.82
N LEU A 5 3.87 1.13 2.51
CA LEU A 5 3.12 0.33 3.48
C LEU A 5 3.13 -1.14 3.05
N ILE A 6 3.06 -2.05 4.02
CA ILE A 6 2.96 -3.48 3.76
C ILE A 6 1.47 -3.83 3.65
N GLY A 7 1.10 -4.48 2.54
CA GLY A 7 -0.27 -4.90 2.29
C GLY A 7 -0.35 -6.27 1.63
N LYS A 8 -1.49 -6.94 1.80
CA LYS A 8 -1.82 -8.21 1.13
C LYS A 8 -2.78 -7.95 -0.02
N LYS A 9 -2.47 -8.49 -1.21
CA LYS A 9 -3.43 -8.54 -2.32
C LYS A 9 -4.63 -9.40 -1.92
N ILE A 10 -5.82 -8.80 -1.93
CA ILE A 10 -7.07 -9.49 -1.57
C ILE A 10 -7.80 -9.95 -2.82
N GLY A 11 -7.77 -9.15 -3.88
CA GLY A 11 -8.46 -9.49 -5.12
C GLY A 11 -8.53 -8.31 -6.08
N MET A 12 -9.35 -8.47 -7.10
CA MET A 12 -9.62 -7.44 -8.11
C MET A 12 -11.12 -7.23 -8.21
N THR A 13 -11.54 -5.99 -8.41
CA THR A 13 -12.94 -5.59 -8.61
C THR A 13 -12.99 -4.43 -9.60
N GLN A 14 -14.17 -3.91 -9.89
CA GLN A 14 -14.37 -2.69 -10.67
C GLN A 14 -14.97 -1.59 -9.81
N ALA A 15 -14.56 -0.35 -10.04
CA ALA A 15 -15.14 0.84 -9.44
C ALA A 15 -15.58 1.79 -10.54
N PHE A 16 -16.57 2.63 -10.25
CA PHE A 16 -17.03 3.68 -11.15
C PHE A 16 -16.53 5.03 -10.65
N ASP A 17 -16.08 5.88 -11.55
CA ASP A 17 -15.75 7.28 -11.22
C ASP A 17 -17.01 8.16 -11.19
N GLU A 18 -16.84 9.44 -10.84
CA GLU A 18 -17.94 10.40 -10.75
C GLU A 18 -18.64 10.69 -12.09
N GLN A 19 -17.98 10.36 -13.21
CA GLN A 19 -18.48 10.55 -14.58
C GLN A 19 -19.16 9.28 -15.12
N GLY A 20 -19.17 8.20 -14.33
CA GLY A 20 -19.77 6.92 -14.68
C GLY A 20 -18.85 5.98 -15.47
N ASN A 21 -17.56 6.28 -15.64
CA ASN A 21 -16.63 5.38 -16.29
C ASN A 21 -16.23 4.25 -15.34
N MET A 22 -16.11 3.04 -15.88
CA MET A 22 -15.68 1.87 -15.14
C MET A 22 -14.14 1.72 -15.19
N ALA A 23 -13.53 1.57 -14.03
CA ALA A 23 -12.11 1.29 -13.87
C ALA A 23 -11.88 -0.04 -13.10
N PRO A 24 -11.08 -0.98 -13.64
CA PRO A 24 -10.67 -2.17 -12.90
C PRO A 24 -9.62 -1.81 -11.85
N ILE A 25 -9.81 -2.28 -10.62
CA ILE A 25 -8.96 -1.97 -9.46
C ILE A 25 -8.52 -3.23 -8.70
N THR A 26 -7.34 -3.17 -8.08
CA THR A 26 -6.85 -4.21 -7.16
C THR A 26 -7.09 -3.77 -5.72
N VAL A 27 -7.71 -4.63 -4.92
CA VAL A 27 -7.93 -4.39 -3.50
C VAL A 27 -6.73 -4.90 -2.70
N ILE A 28 -6.09 -4.00 -1.96
CA ILE A 28 -4.99 -4.30 -1.04
C ILE A 28 -5.45 -4.05 0.39
N LYS A 29 -5.35 -5.07 1.26
CA LYS A 29 -5.54 -4.88 2.71
C LYS A 29 -4.22 -4.47 3.32
N VAL A 30 -4.20 -3.29 3.94
CA VAL A 30 -3.01 -2.71 4.55
C VAL A 30 -3.17 -2.67 6.07
N GLY A 31 -2.10 -2.99 6.79
CA GLY A 31 -1.96 -2.69 8.21
C GLY A 31 -2.51 -3.71 9.23
N PRO A 32 -2.19 -3.50 10.53
CA PRO A 32 -1.34 -2.44 11.07
C PRO A 32 0.16 -2.64 10.73
N CYS A 33 0.83 -1.59 10.24
CA CYS A 33 2.23 -1.61 9.84
C CYS A 33 3.12 -0.99 10.93
N THR A 34 3.39 -1.74 12.01
CA THR A 34 4.24 -1.27 13.11
C THR A 34 5.71 -1.19 12.68
N VAL A 35 6.35 -0.04 12.91
CA VAL A 35 7.78 0.14 12.62
C VAL A 35 8.61 -0.64 13.65
N ILE A 36 9.43 -1.58 13.16
CA ILE A 36 10.25 -2.44 14.03
C ILE A 36 11.68 -1.93 14.23
N GLN A 37 12.23 -1.20 13.25
CA GLN A 37 13.61 -0.72 13.30
C GLN A 37 13.76 0.55 12.45
N LYS A 38 14.54 1.49 12.96
CA LYS A 38 15.05 2.63 12.19
C LYS A 38 16.53 2.39 11.91
N LYS A 39 16.88 2.14 10.64
CA LYS A 39 18.27 1.97 10.22
C LYS A 39 18.98 3.32 10.10
N THR A 40 20.23 3.40 10.56
CA THR A 40 21.09 4.59 10.44
C THR A 40 22.47 4.18 9.95
N LYS A 41 23.19 5.09 9.28
CA LYS A 41 24.54 4.77 8.76
C LYS A 41 25.51 4.34 9.86
N GLU A 42 25.44 5.01 11.02
CA GLU A 42 26.31 4.72 12.17
C GLU A 42 26.14 3.31 12.74
N LYS A 43 24.93 2.72 12.64
CA LYS A 43 24.61 1.42 13.25
C LYS A 43 24.50 0.29 12.22
N ASP A 44 24.20 0.60 10.96
CA ASP A 44 23.86 -0.36 9.92
C ASP A 44 24.72 -0.24 8.64
N GLY A 45 25.64 0.75 8.53
CA GLY A 45 26.58 0.90 7.40
C GLY A 45 26.71 2.30 6.80
#